data_AF-A0A3P5ZPA2-F1
#
_entry.id   AF-A0A3P5ZPA2-F1
#
_cell.length_a   1.000
_cell.length_b   1.000
_cell.length_c   1.000
_cell.angle_alpha   90.00
_cell.angle_beta   90.00
_cell.angle_gamma   90.00
#
_symmetry.space_group_name_H-M   'P 1'
#
loop_
_entity.id
_entity.type
_entity.pdbx_description
1 polymer ?
#
loop_
_entity_poly.entity_id
_entity_poly.type
_entity_poly.pdbx_seq_one_letter_code
_entity_poly.pdbx_strand_id
1 'polypeptide(L)'
;MAYVSSWVSDAVEHGVLEVDVSVKPRLGMLFMPCELFTSKTLVKLTLGTQVQCDIPSYVLLPSLKILIIETIFFASKDLSDVLIAGCPVLEELFVRHEEMDSHPYYISSRTIKKLSVQYRGCDVY
;
A
#
# COMPACT_ATOMS: atom_id res chain seq x y z
N MET A 1 1.94 -18.26 -5.37
CA MET A 1 2.22 -16.85 -5.03
C MET A 1 3.13 -16.68 -3.81
N ALA A 2 3.43 -17.74 -3.03
CA ALA A 2 4.29 -17.67 -1.84
C ALA A 2 5.71 -17.10 -2.08
N TYR A 3 6.22 -17.17 -3.31
CA TYR A 3 7.56 -16.67 -3.65
C TYR A 3 7.69 -15.15 -3.62
N VAL A 4 6.62 -14.41 -3.94
CA VAL A 4 6.66 -12.93 -3.91
C VAL A 4 6.84 -12.47 -2.48
N SER A 5 6.08 -13.06 -1.54
CA SER A 5 6.18 -12.73 -0.12
C SER A 5 7.57 -13.02 0.44
N SER A 6 8.21 -14.15 0.06
CA SER A 6 9.59 -14.43 0.50
C SER A 6 10.60 -13.42 -0.05
N TRP A 7 10.53 -13.06 -1.34
CA TRP A 7 11.48 -12.09 -1.92
C TRP A 7 11.32 -10.70 -1.32
N VAL A 8 10.08 -10.29 -1.06
CA VAL A 8 9.79 -9.01 -0.41
C VAL A 8 10.29 -9.03 1.03
N SER A 9 10.04 -10.12 1.78
CA SER A 9 10.54 -10.28 3.15
C SER A 9 12.06 -10.18 3.20
N ASP A 10 12.75 -10.98 2.38
CA ASP A 10 14.22 -10.98 2.32
C ASP A 10 14.75 -9.59 1.98
N ALA A 11 14.20 -8.91 0.96
CA ALA A 11 14.64 -7.58 0.58
C ALA A 11 14.45 -6.55 1.72
N VAL A 12 13.33 -6.63 2.43
CA VAL A 12 13.03 -5.76 3.57
C VAL A 12 13.97 -6.02 4.75
N GLU A 13 14.26 -7.27 5.06
CA GLU A 13 15.22 -7.64 6.09
C GLU A 13 16.64 -7.14 5.79
N HIS A 14 17.00 -7.05 4.50
CA HIS A 14 18.28 -6.49 4.06
C HIS A 14 18.30 -4.96 3.99
N GLY A 15 17.24 -4.28 4.45
CA GLY A 15 17.21 -2.84 4.58
C GLY A 15 16.97 -2.09 3.27
N VAL A 16 16.22 -2.69 2.34
CA VAL A 16 15.84 -2.02 1.09
C VAL A 16 15.14 -0.68 1.37
N LEU A 17 15.37 0.30 0.49
CA LEU A 17 14.79 1.64 0.59
C LEU A 17 13.51 1.79 -0.23
N GLU A 18 13.38 1.02 -1.32
CA GLU A 18 12.23 1.12 -2.22
C GLU A 18 11.69 -0.28 -2.53
N VAL A 19 10.39 -0.45 -2.37
CA VAL A 19 9.69 -1.67 -2.75
C VAL A 19 8.57 -1.29 -3.71
N ASP A 20 8.56 -1.95 -4.86
CA ASP A 20 7.49 -1.87 -5.85
C ASP A 20 6.97 -3.27 -6.12
N VAL A 21 5.74 -3.53 -5.72
CA VAL A 21 5.08 -4.81 -5.91
C VAL A 21 3.79 -4.60 -6.69
N SER A 22 3.82 -4.98 -7.97
CA SER A 22 2.67 -4.95 -8.87
C SER A 22 2.41 -6.37 -9.39
N VAL A 23 1.42 -7.05 -8.83
CA VAL A 23 1.08 -8.44 -9.16
C VAL A 23 -0.40 -8.56 -9.48
N LYS A 24 -0.74 -8.96 -10.70
CA LYS A 24 -2.12 -9.29 -11.12
C LYS A 24 -2.37 -10.80 -10.95
N PRO A 25 -2.87 -11.27 -9.78
CA PRO A 25 -3.22 -12.67 -9.64
C PRO A 25 -4.38 -13.02 -10.59
N ARG A 26 -4.32 -14.18 -11.25
CA ARG A 26 -5.46 -14.67 -12.05
C ARG A 26 -6.62 -15.17 -11.18
N LEU A 27 -6.31 -15.61 -9.96
CA LEU A 27 -7.24 -15.98 -8.88
C LEU A 27 -6.51 -15.84 -7.53
N GLY A 28 -7.21 -15.35 -6.51
CA GLY A 28 -6.76 -15.36 -5.12
C GLY A 28 -6.20 -14.04 -4.58
N MET A 29 -6.02 -14.00 -3.26
CA MET A 29 -5.44 -12.87 -2.53
C MET A 29 -3.92 -13.02 -2.45
N LEU A 30 -3.20 -11.89 -2.44
CA LEU A 30 -1.76 -11.87 -2.21
C LEU A 30 -1.49 -11.27 -0.83
N PHE A 31 -0.86 -12.08 0.01
CA PHE A 31 -0.48 -11.68 1.36
C PHE A 31 0.90 -11.07 1.33
N MET A 32 0.99 -9.79 1.71
CA MET A 32 2.27 -9.14 1.90
C MET A 32 2.87 -9.55 3.25
N PRO A 33 4.20 -9.74 3.32
CA PRO A 33 4.87 -10.05 4.57
C PRO A 33 4.70 -8.90 5.58
N CYS A 34 4.53 -9.22 6.87
CA CYS A 34 4.40 -8.23 7.95
C CYS A 34 5.66 -7.35 8.07
N GLU A 35 6.80 -7.92 7.70
CA GLU A 35 8.10 -7.28 7.62
C GLU A 35 8.04 -6.04 6.74
N LEU A 36 7.31 -6.10 5.61
CA LEU A 36 7.12 -4.96 4.71
C LEU A 36 6.51 -3.76 5.42
N PHE A 37 5.55 -4.00 6.33
CA PHE A 37 4.80 -2.97 7.06
C PHE A 37 5.47 -2.51 8.35
N THR A 38 6.59 -3.12 8.74
CA THR A 38 7.36 -2.79 9.94
C THR A 38 8.79 -2.33 9.62
N SER A 39 9.10 -2.18 8.33
CA SER A 39 10.41 -1.76 7.85
C SER A 39 10.79 -0.35 8.31
N LYS A 40 11.96 -0.25 8.92
CA LYS A 40 12.54 1.04 9.36
C LYS A 40 13.33 1.76 8.27
N THR A 41 13.69 1.07 7.20
CA THR A 41 14.53 1.62 6.11
C THR A 41 13.71 2.05 4.90
N LEU A 42 12.49 1.52 4.76
CA LEU A 42 11.66 1.74 3.58
C LEU A 42 11.26 3.22 3.46
N VAL A 43 11.65 3.84 2.35
CA VAL A 43 11.39 5.25 1.99
C VAL A 43 10.24 5.37 0.99
N LYS A 44 10.16 4.43 0.06
CA LYS A 44 9.11 4.39 -0.96
C LYS A 44 8.47 3.02 -1.04
N LEU A 45 7.13 3.01 -1.01
CA LEU A 45 6.33 1.80 -1.12
C LEU A 45 5.31 2.00 -2.25
N THR A 46 5.38 1.12 -3.24
CA THR A 46 4.36 0.99 -4.28
C THR A 46 3.69 -0.35 -4.13
N LEU A 47 2.39 -0.30 -3.84
CA LEU A 47 1.54 -1.48 -3.79
C LEU A 47 0.57 -1.37 -4.97
N GLY A 48 0.61 -2.35 -5.87
CA GLY A 48 -0.13 -2.32 -7.11
C GLY A 48 -0.91 -3.59 -7.46
N THR A 49 -2.00 -3.35 -8.20
CA THR A 49 -2.93 -4.24 -8.91
C THR A 49 -3.79 -5.17 -8.04
N GLN A 50 -5.01 -5.48 -8.53
CA GLN A 50 -6.17 -6.21 -7.95
C GLN A 50 -5.88 -7.24 -6.84
N VAL A 51 -5.26 -6.77 -5.77
CA VAL A 51 -4.81 -7.55 -4.63
C VAL A 51 -5.61 -7.03 -3.46
N GLN A 52 -6.25 -7.95 -2.76
CA GLN A 52 -6.71 -7.70 -1.41
C GLN A 52 -5.49 -7.90 -0.50
N CYS A 53 -5.00 -6.81 0.07
CA CYS A 53 -3.89 -6.83 1.00
C CYS A 53 -4.45 -6.87 2.42
N ASP A 54 -4.16 -7.93 3.15
CA ASP A 54 -4.46 -7.97 4.59
C ASP A 54 -3.40 -7.11 5.30
N ILE A 55 -3.81 -5.92 5.76
CA ILE A 55 -2.91 -5.04 6.51
C ILE A 55 -2.81 -5.62 7.93
N PRO A 56 -1.60 -5.81 8.48
CA PRO A 56 -1.47 -6.21 9.87
C PRO A 56 -2.14 -5.20 10.80
N SER A 57 -2.57 -5.62 11.99
CA SER A 57 -3.25 -4.75 12.97
C SER A 57 -2.43 -3.53 13.40
N TYR A 58 -1.13 -3.52 13.11
CA TYR A 58 -0.20 -2.44 13.38
C TYR A 58 0.80 -2.29 12.23
N VAL A 59 1.03 -1.05 11.81
CA VAL A 59 2.01 -0.66 10.79
C VAL A 59 2.99 0.32 11.44
N LEU A 60 4.28 0.16 11.14
CA LEU A 60 5.33 1.08 11.57
C LEU A 60 6.37 1.27 10.47
N LEU A 61 6.21 2.36 9.73
CA LEU A 61 7.05 2.72 8.59
C LEU A 61 7.67 4.11 8.83
N PRO A 62 8.61 4.23 9.79
CA PRO A 62 9.08 5.51 10.29
C PRO A 62 9.88 6.33 9.29
N SER A 63 10.35 5.71 8.19
CA SER A 63 11.13 6.37 7.13
C SER A 63 10.34 6.58 5.84
N LEU A 64 9.09 6.12 5.77
CA LEU A 64 8.32 6.12 4.54
C LEU A 64 7.84 7.52 4.18
N LYS A 65 8.31 8.01 3.04
CA LYS A 65 7.98 9.34 2.50
C LYS A 65 7.00 9.28 1.35
N ILE A 66 7.02 8.21 0.57
CA ILE A 66 6.21 8.07 -0.64
C ILE A 66 5.42 6.77 -0.57
N LEU A 67 4.10 6.88 -0.62
CA LEU A 67 3.18 5.75 -0.70
C LEU A 67 2.36 5.84 -1.99
N ILE A 68 2.44 4.80 -2.81
CA ILE A 68 1.72 4.67 -4.06
C ILE A 68 0.82 3.44 -3.95
N ILE A 69 -0.47 3.66 -4.15
CA ILE A 69 -1.51 2.63 -4.08
C ILE A 69 -2.20 2.60 -5.43
N GLU A 70 -2.15 1.45 -6.10
CA GLU A 70 -2.79 1.24 -7.39
C GLU A 70 -3.73 0.03 -7.36
N THR A 71 -5.04 0.25 -7.45
CA THR A 71 -6.06 -0.79 -7.59
C THR A 71 -5.96 -1.87 -6.50
N ILE A 72 -5.85 -1.45 -5.24
CA ILE A 72 -5.82 -2.34 -4.06
C ILE A 72 -7.12 -2.22 -3.28
N PHE A 73 -7.58 -3.36 -2.77
CA PHE A 73 -8.74 -3.45 -1.90
C PHE A 73 -8.29 -3.45 -0.43
N PHE A 74 -8.63 -2.39 0.31
CA PHE A 74 -8.49 -2.33 1.77
C PHE A 74 -9.86 -2.54 2.44
N ALA A 75 -9.89 -3.06 3.66
CA ALA A 75 -11.09 -2.86 4.47
C ALA A 75 -11.24 -1.35 4.76
N SER A 76 -12.49 -0.89 4.90
CA SER A 76 -12.87 0.52 4.81
C SER A 76 -12.13 1.50 5.75
N LYS A 77 -11.45 0.99 6.78
CA LYS A 77 -10.69 1.78 7.77
C LYS A 77 -9.18 1.55 7.75
N ASP A 78 -8.71 0.46 7.14
CA ASP A 78 -7.32 0.02 7.32
C ASP A 78 -6.32 0.97 6.68
N LEU A 79 -6.68 1.61 5.56
CA LEU A 79 -5.80 2.57 4.90
C LEU A 79 -5.45 3.75 5.82
N SER A 80 -6.46 4.38 6.42
CA SER A 80 -6.25 5.61 7.19
C SER A 80 -5.89 5.34 8.64
N ASP A 81 -6.58 4.41 9.28
CA ASP A 81 -6.44 4.17 10.72
C ASP A 81 -5.20 3.32 11.05
N VAL A 82 -4.68 2.56 10.06
CA VAL A 82 -3.55 1.65 10.27
C VAL A 82 -2.37 2.04 9.38
N LEU A 83 -2.51 1.98 8.04
CA LEU A 83 -1.37 2.17 7.13
C LEU A 83 -0.81 3.60 7.20
N ILE A 84 -1.65 4.61 6.99
CA ILE A 84 -1.22 6.02 7.02
C ILE A 84 -0.83 6.44 8.45
N ALA A 85 -1.57 6.00 9.46
CA ALA A 85 -1.23 6.26 10.86
C ALA A 85 0.15 5.72 11.25
N GLY A 86 0.58 4.60 10.64
CA GLY A 86 1.89 3.99 10.82
C GLY A 86 3.04 4.70 10.09
N CYS A 87 2.77 5.72 9.26
CA CYS A 87 3.76 6.43 8.43
C CYS A 87 3.94 7.89 8.90
N PRO A 88 4.68 8.15 10.00
CA PRO A 88 4.76 9.47 10.64
C PRO A 88 5.48 10.55 9.82
N VAL A 89 6.15 10.20 8.72
CA VAL A 89 6.89 11.12 7.86
C VAL A 89 6.42 11.09 6.40
N LEU A 90 5.23 10.54 6.15
CA LEU A 90 4.68 10.40 4.80
C LEU A 90 4.46 11.78 4.15
N GLU A 91 5.13 12.05 3.04
CA GLU A 91 5.09 13.33 2.32
C GLU A 91 4.24 13.27 1.05
N GLU A 92 4.28 12.15 0.32
CA GLU A 92 3.54 11.95 -0.92
C GLU A 92 2.64 10.72 -0.82
N LEU A 93 1.35 10.92 -1.13
CA LEU A 93 0.37 9.85 -1.27
C LEU A 93 -0.26 9.89 -2.67
N PHE A 94 -0.09 8.81 -3.41
CA PHE A 94 -0.75 8.58 -4.69
C PHE A 94 -1.74 7.43 -4.55
N VAL A 95 -2.99 7.66 -4.92
CA VAL A 95 -4.06 6.67 -4.89
C VAL A 95 -4.72 6.61 -6.26
N ARG A 96 -4.65 5.46 -6.92
CA ARG A 96 -5.28 5.20 -8.21
C ARG A 96 -6.19 3.98 -8.09
N HIS A 97 -7.47 4.13 -8.40
CA HIS A 97 -8.44 3.03 -8.44
C HIS A 97 -9.06 2.91 -9.83
N GLU A 98 -9.12 1.67 -10.34
CA GLU A 98 -9.70 1.33 -11.65
C GLU A 98 -11.09 0.69 -11.55
N GLU A 99 -11.64 0.46 -10.34
CA GLU A 99 -12.96 -0.18 -10.13
C GLU A 99 -13.73 0.47 -8.96
N MET A 100 -15.07 0.38 -9.00
CA MET A 100 -16.00 1.19 -8.21
C MET A 100 -16.26 0.72 -6.76
N ASP A 101 -15.72 -0.43 -6.35
CA ASP A 101 -16.23 -1.14 -5.16
C ASP A 101 -15.43 -0.96 -3.87
N SER A 102 -14.28 -0.26 -3.88
CA SER A 102 -13.58 0.06 -2.63
C SER A 102 -12.94 1.44 -2.67
N HIS A 103 -13.56 2.37 -1.94
CA HIS A 103 -13.04 3.71 -1.76
C HIS A 103 -12.56 3.87 -0.32
N PRO A 104 -11.36 4.42 -0.07
CA PRO A 104 -11.01 4.86 1.26
C PRO A 104 -11.98 5.95 1.71
N TYR A 105 -12.61 5.76 2.87
CA TYR A 105 -13.72 6.61 3.35
C TYR A 105 -13.25 8.03 3.68
N TYR A 106 -11.98 8.19 4.06
CA TYR A 106 -11.27 9.46 4.25
C TYR A 106 -9.77 9.19 4.24
N ILE A 107 -8.96 10.23 4.07
CA ILE A 107 -7.50 10.23 4.23
C ILE A 107 -7.16 11.25 5.31
N SER A 108 -6.54 10.84 6.41
CA SER A 108 -6.12 11.74 7.50
C SER A 108 -4.62 11.65 7.75
N SER A 109 -3.88 12.67 7.33
CA SER A 109 -2.48 12.84 7.70
C SER A 109 -2.11 14.32 7.75
N ARG A 110 -1.27 14.69 8.71
CA ARG A 110 -0.72 16.04 8.85
C ARG A 110 0.63 16.19 8.15
N THR A 111 1.21 15.11 7.66
CA THR A 111 2.57 15.09 7.09
C THR A 111 2.55 15.14 5.56
N ILE A 112 1.44 14.72 4.94
CA ILE A 112 1.28 14.70 3.49
C ILE A 112 1.36 16.12 2.94
N LYS A 113 2.32 16.34 2.04
CA LYS A 113 2.54 17.59 1.29
C LYS A 113 1.94 17.51 -0.11
N LYS A 114 1.86 16.30 -0.67
CA LYS A 114 1.32 16.06 -2.01
C LYS A 114 0.36 14.87 -1.98
N LEU A 115 -0.87 15.15 -2.39
CA LEU A 115 -1.91 14.15 -2.54
C LEU A 115 -2.32 14.10 -4.02
N SER A 116 -2.39 12.90 -4.57
CA SER A 116 -2.87 12.67 -5.93
C SER A 116 -3.83 11.50 -5.92
N VAL A 117 -5.05 11.74 -6.39
CA VAL A 117 -6.13 10.76 -6.36
C VAL A 117 -6.73 10.65 -7.75
N GLN A 118 -6.76 9.43 -8.29
CA GLN A 118 -7.29 9.13 -9.61
C GLN A 118 -8.31 7.99 -9.50
N TYR A 119 -9.58 8.30 -9.73
CA TYR A 119 -10.63 7.31 -9.91
C TYR A 119 -10.96 7.23 -11.39
N ARG A 120 -10.75 6.07 -11.99
CA ARG A 120 -11.26 5.75 -13.32
C ARG A 120 -12.51 4.92 -13.13
N GLY A 121 -13.67 5.48 -13.46
CA GLY A 121 -14.89 4.68 -13.60
C GLY A 121 -14.74 3.75 -14.80
N CYS A 122 -15.31 2.54 -14.72
CA CYS A 122 -15.57 1.76 -15.91
C CYS A 122 -16.55 2.55 -16.79
N ASP A 123 -16.09 3.01 -17.97
CA ASP A 123 -16.99 3.36 -19.05
C ASP A 123 -17.68 2.06 -19.49
N VAL A 124 -18.88 1.83 -18.97
CA VAL A 124 -19.72 0.69 -19.35
C VAL A 124 -20.29 0.99 -20.74
N TYR A 125 -19.85 0.24 -21.76
CA TYR A 125 -20.53 0.14 -23.06
C TYR A 125 -21.29 -1.19 -23.15
#